data_AF-A0A327XZ13-F1
#
_entry.id   AF-A0A327XZ13-F1
#
_cell.length_a   1.000
_cell.length_b   1.000
_cell.length_c   1.000
_cell.angle_alpha   90.00
_cell.angle_beta   90.00
_cell.angle_gamma   90.00
#
_symmetry.space_group_name_H-M   'P 1'
#
loop_
_entity.id
_entity.type
_entity.pdbx_description
1 polymer ?
#
loop_
_entity_poly.entity_id
_entity_poly.type
_entity_poly.pdbx_seq_one_letter_code
_entity_poly.pdbx_strand_id
1 'polypeptide(L)'
;RRRDTIRRIARTAWEVLELLLKAVPYRIHTILTDNGIQFAEQPRNRNTAYSRQMRFDMICEANGIEHRLTKPNHPWTNGQVERMNRTIKEATVKRYHYDSHDQLRTPLADCMAACNFARRLKTLGGLTPYEYIRKIWTSEPDRFILNPIHQMPGLNT
;
A
#
# COMPACT_ATOMS: atom_id res chain seq x y z
N ARG A 1 -12.79 21.17 13.04
CA ARG A 1 -13.15 20.69 11.67
C ARG A 1 -11.93 20.31 10.81
N ARG A 2 -11.12 21.23 10.22
CA ARG A 2 -9.97 20.85 9.36
C ARG A 2 -8.89 19.99 10.09
N ARG A 3 -8.55 20.31 11.34
CA ARG A 3 -7.59 19.52 12.13
C ARG A 3 -8.08 18.12 12.47
N ASP A 4 -9.40 17.94 12.67
CA ASP A 4 -9.99 16.64 13.01
C ASP A 4 -10.02 15.71 11.79
N THR A 5 -10.30 16.26 10.61
CA THR A 5 -10.21 15.54 9.34
C THR A 5 -8.76 15.11 9.05
N ILE A 6 -7.78 16.00 9.24
CA ILE A 6 -6.36 15.68 9.09
C ILE A 6 -5.92 14.58 10.06
N ARG A 7 -6.35 14.66 11.33
CA ARG A 7 -6.09 13.61 12.33
C ARG A 7 -6.74 12.28 11.98
N ARG A 8 -7.96 12.28 11.41
CA ARG A 8 -8.62 11.05 10.92
C ARG A 8 -7.87 10.43 9.75
N ILE A 9 -7.43 11.23 8.77
CA ILE A 9 -6.73 10.72 7.59
C ILE A 9 -5.32 10.22 7.93
N ALA A 10 -4.59 10.92 8.82
CA ALA A 10 -3.29 10.45 9.31
C ALA A 10 -3.44 9.18 10.16
N ARG A 11 -4.53 9.05 10.91
CA ARG A 11 -4.87 7.82 11.65
C ARG A 11 -5.02 6.62 10.70
N THR A 12 -5.73 6.81 9.60
CA THR A 12 -5.92 5.77 8.59
C THR A 12 -4.60 5.26 8.00
N ALA A 13 -3.60 6.11 7.78
CA ALA A 13 -2.36 5.70 7.12
C ALA A 13 -1.52 4.72 7.95
N TRP A 14 -1.33 5.00 9.24
CA TRP A 14 -0.56 4.09 10.09
C TRP A 14 -1.34 2.84 10.48
N GLU A 15 -2.68 2.92 10.60
CA GLU A 15 -3.53 1.73 10.78
C GLU A 15 -3.42 0.78 9.58
N VAL A 16 -3.42 1.34 8.35
CA VAL A 16 -3.20 0.56 7.13
C VAL A 16 -1.81 -0.07 7.11
N LEU A 17 -0.77 0.63 7.58
CA LEU A 17 0.57 0.05 7.70
C LEU A 17 0.58 -1.14 8.67
N GLU A 18 -0.02 -1.03 9.85
CA GLU A 18 -0.11 -2.14 10.81
C GLU A 18 -0.88 -3.34 10.22
N LEU A 19 -1.96 -3.10 9.48
CA LEU A 19 -2.70 -4.16 8.78
C LEU A 19 -1.86 -4.79 7.66
N LEU A 20 -1.13 -3.98 6.90
CA LEU A 20 -0.25 -4.44 5.84
C LEU A 20 0.83 -5.38 6.38
N LEU A 21 1.49 -5.00 7.47
CA LEU A 21 2.54 -5.81 8.11
C LEU A 21 2.03 -7.17 8.60
N LYS A 22 0.76 -7.25 9.01
CA LYS A 22 0.11 -8.51 9.40
C LYS A 22 -0.32 -9.35 8.19
N ALA A 23 -0.64 -8.70 7.08
CA ALA A 23 -1.19 -9.37 5.90
C ALA A 23 -0.10 -9.98 5.01
N VAL A 24 1.01 -9.28 4.78
CA VAL A 24 2.04 -9.74 3.83
C VAL A 24 2.89 -10.86 4.43
N PRO A 25 3.25 -11.88 3.64
CA PRO A 25 4.01 -13.03 4.14
C PRO A 25 5.53 -12.78 4.18
N TYR A 26 5.99 -11.57 3.90
CA TYR A 26 7.41 -11.21 3.78
C TYR A 26 7.79 -9.97 4.57
N ARG A 27 9.09 -9.85 4.90
CA ARG A 27 9.62 -8.66 5.56
C ARG A 27 9.69 -7.50 4.57
N ILE A 28 9.07 -6.38 4.92
CA ILE A 28 9.19 -5.14 4.17
C ILE A 28 10.52 -4.49 4.56
N HIS A 29 11.42 -4.27 3.60
CA HIS A 29 12.67 -3.55 3.88
C HIS A 29 12.45 -2.03 3.79
N THR A 30 11.78 -1.54 2.75
CA THR A 30 11.68 -0.11 2.46
C THR A 30 10.25 0.24 2.05
N ILE A 31 9.77 1.38 2.54
CA ILE A 31 8.51 2.00 2.09
C ILE A 31 8.82 3.37 1.50
N LEU A 32 8.22 3.65 0.35
CA LEU A 32 8.35 4.92 -0.35
C LEU A 32 6.98 5.60 -0.40
N THR A 33 6.86 6.80 0.17
CA THR A 33 5.61 7.59 0.15
C THR A 33 5.84 8.99 -0.40
N ASP A 34 4.76 9.70 -0.72
CA ASP A 34 4.84 11.14 -0.96
C ASP A 34 5.02 11.94 0.34
N ASN A 35 5.15 13.26 0.19
CA ASN A 35 5.24 14.20 1.31
C ASN A 35 3.86 14.58 1.88
N GLY A 36 2.85 13.74 1.69
CA GLY A 36 1.51 13.94 2.22
C GLY A 36 1.53 14.06 3.74
N ILE A 37 0.58 14.82 4.27
CA ILE A 37 0.46 15.10 5.72
C ILE A 37 0.27 13.85 6.58
N GLN A 38 -0.05 12.70 5.96
CA GLN A 38 -0.17 11.40 6.60
C GLN A 38 1.18 10.73 6.85
N PHE A 39 2.17 11.03 6.01
CA PHE A 39 3.46 10.34 5.97
C PHE A 39 4.62 11.25 6.35
N ALA A 40 4.48 12.56 6.19
CA ALA A 40 5.56 13.50 6.48
C ALA A 40 5.05 14.76 7.18
N GLU A 41 5.87 15.30 8.09
CA GLU A 41 5.58 16.58 8.71
C GLU A 41 5.52 17.67 7.64
N GLN A 42 4.64 18.65 7.84
CA GLN A 42 4.57 19.80 6.96
C GLN A 42 5.93 20.54 6.99
N PRO A 43 6.46 21.00 5.84
CA PRO A 43 7.76 21.65 5.77
C PRO A 43 7.95 22.78 6.79
N ARG A 44 6.90 23.55 7.06
CA ARG A 44 6.90 24.65 8.05
C ARG A 44 7.13 24.23 9.51
N ASN A 45 6.95 22.96 9.85
CA ASN A 45 7.12 22.45 11.22
C ASN A 45 8.43 21.65 11.38
N ARG A 46 9.04 21.20 10.27
CA ARG A 46 10.26 20.39 10.30
C ARG A 46 11.41 21.18 10.92
N ASN A 47 12.22 20.52 11.74
CA ASN A 47 13.38 21.12 12.42
C ASN A 47 13.05 22.31 13.33
N THR A 48 11.81 22.41 13.79
CA THR A 48 11.39 23.41 14.79
C THR A 48 11.18 22.77 16.15
N ALA A 49 11.02 23.57 17.20
CA ALA A 49 10.64 23.09 18.54
C ALA A 49 9.29 22.34 18.58
N TYR A 50 8.49 22.46 17.52
CA TYR A 50 7.20 21.77 17.37
C TYR A 50 7.28 20.50 16.52
N SER A 51 8.47 20.14 16.02
CA SER A 51 8.68 18.92 15.25
C SER A 51 8.44 17.71 16.16
N ARG A 52 7.67 16.75 15.65
CA ARG A 52 7.31 15.52 16.33
C ARG A 52 7.47 14.36 15.37
N GLN A 53 8.04 13.27 15.88
CA GLN A 53 8.09 12.04 15.12
C GLN A 53 6.67 11.58 14.78
N MET A 54 6.43 11.25 13.51
CA MET A 54 5.13 10.78 13.09
C MET A 54 4.95 9.32 13.47
N ARG A 55 3.71 8.93 13.81
CA ARG A 55 3.41 7.54 14.17
C ARG A 55 3.75 6.56 13.04
N PHE A 56 3.63 6.99 11.78
CA PHE A 56 4.06 6.21 10.62
C PHE A 56 5.56 5.90 10.67
N ASP A 57 6.39 6.93 10.91
CA ASP A 57 7.85 6.77 11.06
C ASP A 57 8.21 5.86 12.24
N MET A 58 7.53 6.01 13.38
CA MET A 58 7.76 5.18 14.57
C MET A 58 7.49 3.70 14.30
N ILE A 59 6.41 3.38 13.56
CA ILE A 59 6.10 1.99 13.20
C ILE A 59 7.12 1.44 12.21
N CYS A 60 7.55 2.23 11.23
CA CYS A 60 8.61 1.83 10.32
C CYS A 60 9.90 1.51 11.08
N GLU A 61 10.35 2.41 11.96
CA GLU A 61 11.56 2.23 12.79
C GLU A 61 11.46 0.99 13.67
N ALA A 62 10.34 0.79 14.38
CA ALA A 62 10.13 -0.37 15.24
C ALA A 62 10.15 -1.72 14.49
N ASN A 63 9.90 -1.71 13.18
CA ASN A 63 9.93 -2.91 12.33
C ASN A 63 11.18 -3.00 11.45
N GLY A 64 12.17 -2.11 11.65
CA GLY A 64 13.40 -2.09 10.83
C GLY A 64 13.15 -1.70 9.37
N ILE A 65 12.07 -0.96 9.10
CA ILE A 65 11.66 -0.53 7.76
C ILE A 65 12.24 0.84 7.49
N GLU A 66 12.99 0.96 6.41
CA GLU A 66 13.45 2.25 5.93
C GLU A 66 12.29 3.02 5.29
N HIS A 67 11.91 4.16 5.88
CA HIS A 67 10.91 5.05 5.30
C HIS A 67 11.57 6.13 4.45
N ARG A 68 11.27 6.15 3.15
CA ARG A 68 11.76 7.14 2.19
C ARG A 68 10.61 8.01 1.69
N LEU A 69 10.89 9.30 1.55
CA LEU A 69 9.97 10.25 0.93
C LEU A 69 10.37 10.49 -0.53
N THR A 70 9.38 10.62 -1.42
CA THR A 70 9.65 11.06 -2.78
C THR A 70 10.25 12.46 -2.78
N LYS A 71 11.13 12.73 -3.75
CA LYS A 71 11.61 14.10 -3.98
C LYS A 71 10.41 14.97 -4.41
N PRO A 72 10.29 16.20 -3.89
CA PRO A 72 9.34 17.17 -4.41
C PRO A 72 9.48 17.31 -5.93
N ASN A 73 8.35 17.48 -6.64
CA ASN A 73 8.29 17.67 -8.10
C ASN A 73 8.82 16.49 -8.94
N HIS A 74 8.68 15.26 -8.43
CA HIS A 74 9.19 14.05 -9.09
C HIS A 74 8.04 13.06 -9.42
N PRO A 75 7.15 13.42 -10.37
CA PRO A 75 5.85 12.77 -10.57
C PRO A 75 5.96 11.29 -10.97
N TRP A 76 7.07 10.87 -11.57
CA TRP A 76 7.19 9.48 -12.04
C TRP A 76 7.37 8.46 -10.91
N THR A 77 7.88 8.87 -9.74
CA THR A 77 8.05 7.96 -8.59
C THR A 77 6.71 7.51 -8.00
N ASN A 78 5.68 8.36 -8.11
CA ASN A 78 4.32 8.02 -7.68
C ASN A 78 3.47 7.44 -8.83
N GLY A 79 4.00 7.41 -10.06
CA GLY A 79 3.24 7.06 -11.25
C GLY A 79 2.72 5.62 -11.29
N GLN A 80 3.34 4.68 -10.56
CA GLN A 80 2.84 3.32 -10.45
C GLN A 80 1.56 3.24 -9.60
N VAL A 81 1.59 3.82 -8.40
CA VAL A 81 0.42 3.82 -7.51
C VAL A 81 -0.70 4.69 -8.07
N GLU A 82 -0.38 5.83 -8.69
CA GLU A 82 -1.36 6.67 -9.36
C GLU A 82 -2.04 5.95 -10.53
N ARG A 83 -1.27 5.24 -11.36
CA ARG A 83 -1.82 4.45 -12.46
C ARG A 83 -2.70 3.32 -11.95
N MET A 84 -2.28 2.61 -10.90
CA MET A 84 -3.08 1.55 -10.29
C MET A 84 -4.39 2.09 -9.69
N ASN A 85 -4.32 3.19 -8.94
CA ASN A 85 -5.50 3.86 -8.37
C ASN A 85 -6.46 4.35 -9.46
N ARG A 86 -5.93 4.86 -10.58
CA ARG A 86 -6.75 5.25 -11.73
C ARG A 86 -7.47 4.04 -12.33
N THR A 87 -6.78 2.92 -12.56
CA THR A 87 -7.40 1.68 -13.07
C THR A 87 -8.50 1.18 -12.14
N ILE A 88 -8.27 1.16 -10.82
CA ILE A 88 -9.29 0.76 -9.84
C ILE A 88 -10.50 1.68 -9.94
N LYS A 89 -10.28 3.01 -9.99
CA LYS A 89 -11.37 3.98 -10.11
C LYS A 89 -12.17 3.82 -11.40
N GLU A 90 -11.50 3.56 -12.52
CA GLU A 90 -12.12 3.32 -13.83
C GLU A 90 -12.94 2.03 -13.86
N ALA A 91 -12.46 0.97 -13.20
CA ALA A 91 -13.17 -0.29 -13.11
C ALA A 91 -14.36 -0.27 -12.12
N THR A 92 -14.34 0.65 -11.15
CA THR A 92 -15.34 0.69 -10.06
C THR A 92 -16.19 1.96 -10.08
N VAL A 93 -15.78 3.00 -9.35
CA VAL A 93 -16.58 4.19 -9.03
C VAL A 93 -16.91 5.08 -10.23
N LYS A 94 -16.19 4.96 -11.35
CA LYS A 94 -16.54 5.68 -12.59
C LYS A 94 -17.56 4.93 -13.45
N ARG A 95 -17.73 3.62 -13.24
CA ARG A 95 -18.56 2.74 -14.07
C ARG A 95 -19.91 2.44 -13.45
N TYR A 96 -20.00 2.46 -12.12
CA TYR A 96 -21.19 2.12 -11.37
C TYR A 96 -21.50 3.21 -10.33
N HIS A 97 -22.80 3.48 -10.14
CA HIS A 97 -23.29 4.19 -8.97
C HIS A 97 -23.52 3.19 -7.84
N TYR A 98 -23.12 3.55 -6.62
CA TYR A 98 -23.31 2.72 -5.44
C TYR A 98 -24.15 3.49 -4.42
N ASP A 99 -25.18 2.84 -3.89
CA ASP A 99 -26.06 3.43 -2.87
C ASP A 99 -25.51 3.23 -1.45
N SER A 100 -24.53 2.33 -1.30
CA SER A 100 -23.81 2.09 -0.04
C SER A 100 -22.37 1.64 -0.27
N HIS A 101 -21.52 1.79 0.76
CA HIS A 101 -20.14 1.29 0.71
C HIS A 101 -20.05 -0.24 0.60
N ASP A 102 -21.05 -0.98 1.08
CA ASP A 102 -21.05 -2.44 1.01
C ASP A 102 -21.14 -2.93 -0.43
N GLN A 103 -21.88 -2.23 -1.28
CA GLN A 103 -21.94 -2.54 -2.72
C GLN A 103 -20.60 -2.31 -3.44
N LEU A 104 -19.72 -1.45 -2.89
CA LEU A 104 -18.38 -1.20 -3.44
C LEU A 104 -17.36 -2.28 -3.02
N ARG A 105 -17.63 -3.07 -1.97
CA ARG A 105 -16.68 -4.08 -1.46
C ARG A 105 -16.39 -5.16 -2.48
N THR A 106 -17.43 -5.71 -3.13
CA THR A 106 -17.27 -6.80 -4.11
C THR A 106 -16.46 -6.33 -5.34
N PRO A 107 -16.80 -5.21 -6.01
CA PRO A 107 -16.01 -4.72 -7.14
C PRO A 107 -14.55 -4.38 -6.78
N LEU A 108 -14.31 -3.88 -5.57
CA LEU A 108 -12.94 -3.65 -5.10
C LEU A 108 -12.18 -4.97 -4.87
N ALA A 109 -12.82 -5.98 -4.30
CA ALA A 109 -12.24 -7.31 -4.12
C ALA A 109 -11.87 -7.94 -5.47
N ASP A 110 -12.75 -7.85 -6.46
CA ASP A 110 -12.49 -8.33 -7.82
C ASP A 110 -11.32 -7.60 -8.46
N CYS A 111 -11.22 -6.27 -8.28
CA CYS A 111 -10.08 -5.49 -8.76
C CYS A 111 -8.76 -5.93 -8.09
N MET A 112 -8.78 -6.20 -6.79
CA MET A 112 -7.61 -6.70 -6.07
C MET A 112 -7.21 -8.09 -6.56
N ALA A 113 -8.17 -9.00 -6.73
CA ALA A 113 -7.92 -10.34 -7.26
C ALA A 113 -7.33 -10.28 -8.67
N ALA A 114 -7.91 -9.47 -9.56
CA ALA A 114 -7.39 -9.26 -10.90
C ALA A 114 -5.97 -8.67 -10.86
N CYS A 115 -5.71 -7.70 -9.98
CA CYS A 115 -4.39 -7.08 -9.85
C CYS A 115 -3.31 -8.06 -9.36
N ASN A 116 -3.65 -8.97 -8.44
CA ASN A 116 -2.67 -9.89 -7.82
C ASN A 116 -2.51 -11.20 -8.60
N PHE A 117 -3.58 -11.71 -9.21
CA PHE A 117 -3.61 -13.06 -9.78
C PHE A 117 -3.81 -13.11 -11.30
N ALA A 118 -4.38 -12.09 -11.93
CA ALA A 118 -4.63 -12.11 -13.38
C ALA A 118 -3.69 -11.18 -14.16
N ARG A 119 -3.29 -10.05 -13.58
CA ARG A 119 -2.51 -9.02 -14.28
C ARG A 119 -1.02 -9.37 -14.30
N ARG A 120 -0.53 -9.72 -15.47
CA ARG A 120 0.90 -9.92 -15.75
C ARG A 120 1.62 -8.57 -15.89
N LEU A 121 2.76 -8.42 -15.21
CA LEU A 121 3.52 -7.17 -15.18
C LEU A 121 4.86 -7.33 -15.92
N LYS A 122 5.13 -6.45 -16.89
CA LYS A 122 6.40 -6.44 -17.64
C LYS A 122 7.62 -6.30 -16.72
N THR A 123 7.49 -5.49 -15.67
CA THR A 123 8.55 -5.29 -14.66
C THR A 123 8.87 -6.54 -13.85
N LEU A 124 7.96 -7.53 -13.82
CA LEU A 124 8.14 -8.82 -13.16
C LEU A 124 8.45 -9.94 -14.17
N GLY A 125 8.92 -9.59 -15.37
CA GLY A 125 9.20 -10.57 -16.43
C GLY A 125 7.95 -11.25 -16.99
N GLY A 126 6.79 -10.58 -16.95
CA GLY A 126 5.53 -11.16 -17.41
C GLY A 126 4.83 -12.05 -16.38
N LEU A 127 5.32 -12.13 -15.15
CA LEU A 127 4.65 -12.81 -14.05
C LEU A 127 3.55 -11.93 -13.45
N THR A 128 2.55 -12.57 -12.86
CA THR A 128 1.62 -11.88 -11.94
C THR A 128 2.34 -11.59 -10.62
N PRO A 129 1.87 -10.61 -9.82
CA PRO A 129 2.44 -10.36 -8.50
C PRO A 129 2.51 -11.62 -7.63
N TYR A 130 1.45 -12.45 -7.64
CA TYR A 130 1.44 -13.71 -6.90
C TYR A 130 2.49 -14.71 -7.41
N GLU A 131 2.55 -14.95 -8.73
CA GLU A 131 3.54 -15.85 -9.33
C GLU A 131 4.96 -15.40 -8.98
N TYR A 132 5.21 -14.09 -9.00
CA TYR A 132 6.50 -13.52 -8.63
C TYR A 132 6.82 -13.77 -7.15
N ILE A 133 5.88 -13.50 -6.24
CA ILE A 133 6.05 -13.76 -4.81
C ILE A 133 6.37 -15.24 -4.55
N ARG A 134 5.63 -16.16 -5.19
CA ARG A 134 5.87 -17.61 -5.08
C ARG A 134 7.27 -17.98 -5.59
N LYS A 135 7.69 -17.42 -6.72
CA LYS A 135 9.03 -17.64 -7.27
C LYS A 135 10.12 -17.20 -6.30
N ILE A 136 10.01 -16.00 -5.73
CA ILE A 136 10.99 -15.48 -4.78
C ILE A 136 10.99 -16.29 -3.49
N TRP A 137 9.83 -16.74 -3.00
CA TRP A 137 9.78 -17.62 -1.83
C TRP A 137 10.53 -18.94 -2.04
N THR A 138 10.42 -19.55 -3.23
CA THR A 138 11.16 -20.77 -3.55
C THR A 138 12.68 -20.54 -3.59
N SER A 139 13.14 -19.39 -4.08
CA SER A 139 14.58 -19.10 -4.20
C SER A 139 15.21 -18.44 -2.98
N GLU A 140 14.45 -17.67 -2.21
CA GLU A 140 14.89 -16.85 -1.08
C GLU A 140 13.90 -16.96 0.10
N PRO A 141 13.71 -18.15 0.70
CA PRO A 141 12.69 -18.37 1.73
C PRO A 141 12.91 -17.55 3.00
N ASP A 142 14.16 -17.22 3.35
CA ASP A 142 14.51 -16.45 4.56
C ASP A 142 13.97 -15.02 4.57
N ARG A 143 13.55 -14.50 3.41
CA ARG A 143 12.90 -13.18 3.29
C ARG A 143 11.44 -13.21 3.73
N PHE A 144 10.89 -14.39 3.95
CA PHE A 144 9.50 -14.63 4.29
C PHE A 144 9.35 -14.97 5.77
N ILE A 145 8.27 -14.48 6.36
CA ILE A 145 7.87 -14.79 7.73
C ILE A 145 6.83 -15.92 7.78
N LEU A 146 6.13 -16.16 6.67
CA LEU A 146 5.10 -17.19 6.52
C LEU A 146 5.16 -17.79 5.12
N ASN A 147 4.64 -19.01 4.96
CA ASN A 147 4.51 -19.63 3.65
C ASN A 147 3.38 -18.92 2.85
N PRO A 148 3.70 -18.25 1.71
CA PRO A 148 2.73 -17.47 0.95
C PRO A 148 1.72 -18.33 0.17
N ILE A 149 1.99 -19.63 0.00
CA ILE A 149 1.17 -20.52 -0.84
C ILE A 149 -0.22 -20.76 -0.22
N HIS A 150 -0.34 -20.71 1.11
CA HIS A 150 -1.59 -20.93 1.83
C HIS A 150 -2.49 -19.67 1.92
N GLN A 151 -2.03 -18.49 1.49
CA GLN A 151 -2.84 -17.27 1.48
C GLN A 151 -3.73 -17.12 0.24
N MET A 152 -3.99 -18.20 -0.49
CA MET A 152 -5.03 -18.20 -1.52
C MET A 152 -6.39 -17.93 -0.86
N PRO A 153 -7.17 -16.92 -1.26
CA PRO A 153 -8.57 -17.22 -1.45
C PRO A 153 -8.53 -18.26 -2.58
N GLY A 154 -8.86 -19.52 -2.28
CA GLY A 154 -9.18 -20.46 -3.33
C GLY A 154 -10.19 -19.80 -4.28
N LEU A 155 -10.28 -20.30 -5.51
CA LEU A 155 -11.50 -20.12 -6.31
C LEU A 155 -12.66 -20.67 -5.47
N ASN A 156 -13.20 -19.85 -4.57
CA ASN A 156 -14.42 -20.15 -3.87
C ASN A 156 -15.49 -20.01 -4.95
N THR A 157 -15.92 -21.19 -5.40
CA THR A 157 -17.21 -21.43 -6.03
C THR A 157 -18.32 -20.88 -5.13
#